data_AF-A0A7R9ZZ12-F1
#
_entry.id   AF-A0A7R9ZZ12-F1
#
_cell.length_a   1.000
_cell.length_b   1.000
_cell.length_c   1.000
_cell.angle_alpha   90.00
_cell.angle_beta   90.00
_cell.angle_gamma   90.00
#
_symmetry.space_group_name_H-M   'P 1'
#
loop_
_entity.id
_entity.type
_entity.pdbx_description
1 polymer ?
#
loop_
_entity_poly.entity_id
_entity_poly.type
_entity_poly.pdbx_seq_one_letter_code
_entity_poly.pdbx_strand_id
1 'polypeptide(L)'
;KAVEICALDYPGRNKMLKQAKHTSTDTLAPELLAVCYEKLNDWVPYIIWAHSVGTWVAFELLILARKVGLPMPKAALLMAFPAPHLPTAQRPWHRSQRLSDEQLKE
;
A
#
# COMPACT_ATOMS: atom_id res chain seq x y z
N LYS A 1 11.12 -11.35 22.49
CA LYS A 1 10.08 -10.35 22.15
C LYS A 1 9.26 -10.92 21.01
N ALA A 2 7.92 -10.88 21.09
CA ALA A 2 7.05 -11.33 20.01
C ALA A 2 6.75 -10.15 19.07
N VAL A 3 6.54 -10.43 17.78
CA VAL A 3 6.07 -9.48 16.77
C VAL A 3 4.66 -9.89 16.41
N GLU A 4 3.73 -8.94 16.47
CA GLU A 4 2.36 -9.13 15.97
C GLU A 4 2.31 -8.77 14.48
N ILE A 5 1.66 -9.60 13.68
CA ILE A 5 1.45 -9.34 12.25
C ILE A 5 0.03 -8.82 12.07
N CYS A 6 -0.10 -7.55 11.66
CA CYS A 6 -1.37 -6.93 11.31
C CYS A 6 -1.50 -6.83 9.79
N ALA A 7 -2.17 -7.80 9.17
CA ALA A 7 -2.43 -7.79 7.73
C ALA A 7 -3.64 -6.89 7.40
N LEU A 8 -3.50 -6.05 6.37
CA LEU A 8 -4.58 -5.18 5.88
C LEU A 8 -5.19 -5.78 4.61
N ASP A 9 -6.49 -6.06 4.66
CA ASP A 9 -7.27 -6.47 3.49
C ASP A 9 -7.90 -5.26 2.81
N TYR A 10 -8.01 -5.31 1.49
CA TYR A 10 -8.59 -4.23 0.71
C TYR A 10 -10.03 -4.55 0.27
N PRO A 11 -10.94 -3.57 0.31
CA PRO A 11 -12.28 -3.71 -0.24
C PRO A 11 -12.30 -4.28 -1.66
N GLY A 12 -13.20 -5.24 -1.88
CA GLY A 12 -13.35 -5.97 -3.14
C GLY A 12 -12.21 -6.94 -3.45
N ARG A 13 -11.52 -7.46 -2.43
CA ARG A 13 -10.58 -8.58 -2.53
C ARG A 13 -10.90 -9.62 -1.46
N ASN A 14 -10.63 -10.89 -1.75
CA ASN A 14 -10.68 -12.00 -0.78
C ASN A 14 -11.92 -11.97 0.13
N LYS A 15 -11.70 -11.85 1.45
CA LYS A 15 -12.74 -11.81 2.48
C LYS A 15 -13.66 -10.58 2.37
N MET A 16 -13.24 -9.54 1.64
CA MET A 16 -13.99 -8.30 1.40
C MET A 16 -14.51 -8.22 -0.05
N LEU A 17 -14.63 -9.34 -0.78
CA LEU A 17 -15.00 -9.36 -2.21
C LEU A 17 -16.29 -8.59 -2.55
N LYS A 18 -17.28 -8.60 -1.64
CA LYS A 18 -18.57 -7.93 -1.82
C LYS A 18 -18.52 -6.41 -1.59
N GLN A 19 -17.44 -5.90 -1.00
CA GLN A 19 -17.27 -4.47 -0.74
C GLN A 19 -16.82 -3.73 -2.01
N ALA A 20 -17.19 -2.46 -2.12
CA ALA A 20 -16.83 -1.63 -3.26
C ALA A 20 -15.30 -1.46 -3.36
N LYS A 21 -14.73 -1.70 -4.54
CA LYS A 21 -13.28 -1.59 -4.77
C LYS A 21 -12.87 -0.12 -4.84
N HIS A 22 -11.79 0.23 -4.16
CA HIS A 22 -11.06 1.46 -4.48
C HIS A 22 -10.28 1.30 -5.78
N THR A 23 -10.26 2.37 -6.58
CA THR A 23 -9.50 2.47 -7.83
C THR A 23 -8.39 3.53 -7.76
N SER A 24 -8.28 4.24 -6.63
CA SER A 24 -7.20 5.20 -6.34
C SER A 24 -6.71 5.03 -4.90
N THR A 25 -5.41 5.26 -4.71
CA THR A 25 -4.80 5.36 -3.37
C THR A 25 -5.34 6.55 -2.59
N ASP A 26 -5.84 7.59 -3.27
CA ASP A 26 -6.42 8.78 -2.63
C ASP A 26 -7.68 8.45 -1.83
N THR A 27 -8.40 7.39 -2.20
CA THR A 27 -9.59 6.93 -1.48
C THR A 27 -9.29 5.74 -0.56
N LEU A 28 -8.38 4.84 -0.96
CA LEU A 28 -8.01 3.69 -0.14
C LEU A 28 -7.19 4.08 1.11
N ALA A 29 -6.22 4.98 0.97
CA ALA A 29 -5.32 5.32 2.07
C ALA A 29 -6.04 5.98 3.27
N PRO A 30 -7.00 6.91 3.08
CA PRO A 30 -7.81 7.43 4.18
C PRO A 30 -8.64 6.35 4.89
N GLU A 31 -9.22 5.41 4.14
CA GLU A 31 -10.00 4.31 4.74
C GLU A 31 -9.10 3.38 5.57
N LEU A 32 -7.93 3.02 5.03
CA LEU A 32 -6.94 2.23 5.77
C LEU A 32 -6.44 2.96 7.02
N LEU A 33 -6.20 4.27 6.92
CA LEU A 33 -5.80 5.08 8.07
C LEU A 33 -6.88 5.06 9.15
N ALA A 34 -8.15 5.21 8.78
CA ALA A 34 -9.27 5.16 9.73
C ALA A 34 -9.34 3.81 10.45
N VAL A 35 -9.16 2.70 9.73
CA VAL A 35 -9.15 1.34 10.30
C VAL A 35 -7.95 1.11 11.23
N CYS A 36 -6.77 1.64 10.87
CA CYS A 36 -5.53 1.40 11.60
C CYS A 36 -5.23 2.46 12.68
N TYR A 37 -6.02 3.54 12.75
CA TYR A 37 -5.69 4.74 13.52
C TYR A 37 -5.30 4.42 14.96
N GLU A 38 -6.12 3.67 15.68
CA GLU A 38 -5.87 3.29 17.08
C GLU A 38 -4.55 2.52 17.24
N LYS A 39 -4.27 1.57 16.34
CA LYS A 39 -3.04 0.77 16.37
C LYS A 39 -1.80 1.60 16.04
N LEU A 40 -1.93 2.60 15.18
CA LEU A 40 -0.83 3.50 14.84
C LEU A 40 -0.61 4.58 15.93
N ASN A 41 -1.64 4.88 16.71
CA ASN A 41 -1.62 5.91 17.76
C ASN A 41 -1.32 5.36 19.17
N ASP A 42 -1.17 4.04 19.33
CA ASP A 42 -0.87 3.40 20.62
C ASP A 42 0.61 3.52 21.05
N TRP A 43 1.44 4.20 20.27
CA TRP A 43 2.89 4.41 20.47
C TRP A 43 3.74 3.14 20.46
N VAL A 44 3.18 1.99 20.11
CA VAL A 44 3.95 0.75 19.94
C VAL A 44 4.82 0.87 18.68
N PRO A 45 6.15 0.65 18.76
CA PRO A 45 7.01 0.69 17.60
C PRO A 45 6.61 -0.37 16.56
N TYR A 46 6.41 0.07 15.32
CA TYR A 46 6.02 -0.80 14.22
C TYR A 46 6.96 -0.65 13.02
N ILE A 47 6.85 -1.59 12.09
CA ILE A 47 7.44 -1.54 10.76
C ILE A 47 6.33 -1.73 9.72
N ILE A 48 6.53 -1.19 8.52
CA ILE A 48 5.66 -1.44 7.38
C ILE A 48 6.36 -2.41 6.44
N TRP A 49 5.64 -3.44 6.02
CA TRP A 49 6.06 -4.31 4.93
C TRP A 49 5.02 -4.21 3.80
N ALA A 50 5.49 -3.99 2.58
CA ALA A 50 4.62 -3.83 1.43
C ALA A 50 5.26 -4.38 0.16
N HIS A 51 4.45 -5.03 -0.68
CA HIS A 51 4.88 -5.68 -1.91
C HIS A 51 4.04 -5.22 -3.10
N SER A 52 4.67 -5.05 -4.26
CA SER A 52 4.01 -4.65 -5.52
C SER A 52 3.17 -3.38 -5.33
N VAL A 53 1.90 -3.35 -5.79
CA VAL A 53 0.99 -2.20 -5.60
C VAL A 53 0.84 -1.79 -4.14
N GLY A 54 0.99 -2.71 -3.19
CA GLY A 54 0.97 -2.39 -1.76
C GLY A 54 2.01 -1.36 -1.35
N THR A 55 3.11 -1.22 -2.10
CA THR A 55 4.14 -0.21 -1.82
C THR A 55 3.64 1.22 -1.99
N TRP A 56 2.82 1.50 -3.01
CA TRP A 56 2.20 2.81 -3.20
C TRP A 56 1.12 3.07 -2.17
N VAL A 57 0.33 2.04 -1.83
CA VAL A 57 -0.69 2.14 -0.77
C VAL A 57 -0.03 2.47 0.57
N ALA A 58 1.05 1.77 0.92
CA ALA A 58 1.84 2.02 2.12
C ALA A 58 2.46 3.42 2.12
N PHE A 59 3.00 3.88 0.99
CA PHE A 59 3.54 5.23 0.85
C PHE A 59 2.47 6.29 1.14
N GLU A 60 1.31 6.23 0.49
CA GLU A 60 0.24 7.21 0.71
C GLU A 60 -0.34 7.16 2.13
N LEU A 61 -0.51 5.96 2.70
CA LEU A 61 -0.90 5.80 4.10
C LEU A 61 0.09 6.49 5.04
N LEU A 62 1.40 6.32 4.83
CA LEU A 62 2.44 6.95 5.64
C LEU A 62 2.51 8.47 5.45
N ILE A 63 2.25 8.96 4.24
CA ILE A 63 2.11 10.40 3.99
C ILE A 63 0.94 10.98 4.78
N LEU A 64 -0.21 10.30 4.79
CA LEU A 64 -1.38 10.71 5.57
C LEU A 64 -1.13 10.63 7.08
N ALA A 65 -0.58 9.52 7.58
CA ALA A 65 -0.24 9.32 8.98
C ALA A 65 0.68 10.45 9.50
N ARG A 66 1.71 10.81 8.71
CA ARG A 66 2.59 11.94 9.02
C ARG A 66 1.84 13.27 9.07
N LYS A 67 0.93 13.53 8.12
CA LYS A 67 0.14 14.78 8.06
C LYS A 67 -0.76 14.95 9.28
N VAL A 68 -1.27 13.86 9.84
CA VAL A 68 -2.14 13.89 11.03
C VAL A 68 -1.36 13.70 12.35
N GLY A 69 -0.03 13.66 12.31
CA GLY A 69 0.82 13.65 13.50
C GLY A 69 0.99 12.28 14.18
N LEU A 70 0.71 11.18 13.48
CA LEU A 70 0.92 9.84 14.03
C LEU A 70 2.42 9.46 14.09
N PRO A 71 2.80 8.58 15.04
CA PRO A 71 4.13 7.97 15.07
C PRO A 71 4.49 7.30 13.75
N MET A 72 5.68 7.60 13.22
CA MET A 72 6.22 6.98 12.01
C MET A 72 6.88 5.62 12.32
N PRO A 73 6.86 4.66 11.36
CA PRO A 73 7.45 3.35 11.58
C PRO A 73 8.98 3.45 11.76
N LYS A 74 9.56 2.46 12.44
CA LYS A 74 11.03 2.32 12.54
C LYS A 74 11.68 1.98 11.20
N ALA A 75 10.94 1.32 10.31
CA ALA A 75 11.36 1.01 8.95
C ALA A 75 10.12 0.76 8.06
N ALA A 76 10.26 1.06 6.77
CA ALA A 76 9.31 0.66 5.74
C ALA A 76 10.04 -0.16 4.67
N LEU A 77 9.68 -1.43 4.52
CA LEU A 77 10.20 -2.35 3.53
C LEU A 77 9.26 -2.35 2.33
N LEU A 78 9.60 -1.58 1.29
CA LEU A 78 8.81 -1.44 0.07
C LEU A 78 9.47 -2.24 -1.06
N MET A 79 8.82 -3.30 -1.51
CA MET A 79 9.43 -4.32 -2.38
C MET A 79 8.72 -4.48 -3.72
N ALA A 80 9.50 -4.77 -4.76
CA ALA A 80 9.03 -5.23 -6.07
C ALA A 80 7.99 -4.32 -6.74
N PHE A 81 8.16 -3.00 -6.62
CA PHE A 81 7.35 -2.04 -7.37
C PHE A 81 8.13 -0.74 -7.61
N PRO A 82 7.88 -0.01 -8.71
CA PRO A 82 8.58 1.22 -9.01
C PRO A 82 8.18 2.30 -8.02
N ALA A 83 9.09 3.22 -7.70
CA ALA A 83 8.75 4.36 -6.85
C ALA A 83 7.58 5.17 -7.44
N PRO A 84 6.67 5.75 -6.62
CA PRO A 84 5.50 6.47 -7.12
C PRO A 84 5.83 7.62 -8.09
N HIS A 85 6.95 8.30 -7.85
CA HIS A 85 7.42 9.42 -8.67
C HIS A 85 8.17 8.99 -9.95
N LEU A 86 8.47 7.70 -10.12
CA LEU A 86 9.21 7.24 -11.29
C LEU A 86 8.32 7.33 -12.54
N PRO A 87 8.75 8.08 -13.58
CA PRO A 87 8.00 8.20 -14.83
C PRO A 87 7.71 6.84 -15.44
N THR A 88 6.52 6.65 -16.03
CA THR A 88 6.10 5.36 -16.59
C THR A 88 7.11 4.80 -17.59
N ALA A 89 7.73 5.66 -18.42
CA ALA A 89 8.72 5.26 -19.42
C ALA A 89 10.03 4.73 -18.83
N GLN A 90 10.32 5.02 -17.55
CA GLN A 90 11.53 4.57 -16.85
C GLN A 90 11.27 3.37 -15.95
N ARG A 91 10.03 2.86 -15.93
CA ARG A 91 9.68 1.72 -15.07
C ARG A 91 10.25 0.43 -15.68
N PRO A 92 10.69 -0.52 -14.84
CA PRO A 92 11.26 -1.80 -15.28
C PRO A 92 10.29 -2.71 -16.05
N TRP A 93 8.99 -2.40 -16.09
CA TRP A 93 8.01 -3.13 -16.88
C TRP A 93 6.89 -2.20 -17.39
N HIS A 94 6.26 -2.60 -18.49
CA HIS A 94 5.15 -1.88 -19.10
C HIS A 94 3.84 -2.02 -18.30
N ARG A 95 2.87 -1.13 -18.56
CA ARG A 95 1.52 -1.25 -17.97
C ARG A 95 0.78 -2.40 -18.66
N SER A 96 0.65 -3.52 -17.95
CA SER A 96 -0.01 -4.74 -18.44
C SER A 96 -1.43 -4.54 -18.98
N GLN A 97 -2.17 -3.54 -18.48
CA GLN A 97 -3.54 -3.25 -18.92
C GLN A 97 -3.67 -2.98 -20.44
N ARG A 98 -2.58 -2.59 -21.11
CA ARG A 98 -2.57 -2.26 -22.54
C ARG A 98 -1.81 -3.28 -23.39
N LEU A 99 -1.36 -4.38 -22.79
CA LEU A 99 -0.58 -5.40 -23.47
C LEU A 99 -1.49 -6.51 -23.95
N SER A 100 -1.24 -7.02 -25.16
CA SER A 100 -1.79 -8.29 -25.62
C SER A 100 -1.12 -9.47 -24.89
N ASP A 101 -1.71 -10.67 -25.01
CA ASP A 101 -1.13 -11.90 -24.44
C ASP A 101 0.27 -12.20 -25.00
N GLU A 102 0.57 -11.79 -26.23
CA GLU A 102 1.91 -11.90 -26.82
C GLU A 102 2.89 -10.93 -26.16
N GLN A 103 2.47 -9.68 -25.96
CA GLN A 103 3.28 -8.62 -25.32
C GLN A 103 3.51 -8.86 -23.82
N LEU A 104 2.75 -9.77 -23.19
CA LEU A 104 2.96 -10.18 -21.80
C LEU A 104 4.02 -11.29 -21.65
N LYS A 105 4.40 -11.95 -22.75
CA LYS A 105 5.38 -13.06 -22.74
C LYS A 105 6.82 -12.61 -22.94
N GLU A 106 7.03 -11.37 -23.39
CA GLU A 106 8.34 -10.68 -23.45
C GLU A 106 8.71 -10.07 -22.09
#